data_AF-A0A0N7ZAU7-F1
#
_entry.id   AF-A0A0N7ZAU7-F1
#
_cell.length_a   1.000
_cell.length_b   1.000
_cell.length_c   1.000
_cell.angle_alpha   90.00
_cell.angle_beta   90.00
_cell.angle_gamma   90.00
#
_symmetry.space_group_name_H-M   'P 1'
#
loop_
_entity.id
_entity.type
_entity.pdbx_description
1 polymer ?
#
loop_
_entity_poly.entity_id
_entity_poly.type
_entity_poly.pdbx_seq_one_letter_code
_entity_poly.pdbx_strand_id
1 'polypeptide(L)'
;MKDVKEYHSLESSAGVVQAINEVVAALQSLVRVAGVTEDELVTLSLISDLSYAWVLVDDYTPIMQAAVKKDPSHVARLRAVFLKLSSGLDLPLLRINQARSPDLISVSAYYSGELVSYVRKVLQIIPETMFGLLAKIIKLQTEKIKEVPTRLDKDKMRDFAQLPERYQMAELSHRVAVLAEGVAMMETTLVGVIQVDPRRLLEDGVRRELVQLVAKILHEGLTFSTKVKGSELYRRLSMVGQQMNGFRTSFEYIQDYISMYGLKIWQEEMSRIINYNVEQECNQLVKKKISDHESIYQSVAIPIPKFSPADPQSVNFIGRLVREILRITDPKCTVYVAQLRTWYDSKSHTEVLSSSVMGTVESSISTAGLTGVDKLLAFLIVTELQALVREVERAWKKDATLKEALKTMMPQLGQNSPIVGELKAV
;
A
#
# COMPACT_ATOMS: atom_id res chain seq x y z
N MET A 1 -7.39 40.91 -45.55
CA MET A 1 -8.07 40.11 -44.48
C MET A 1 -8.58 40.97 -43.34
N LYS A 2 -7.96 42.11 -43.00
CA LYS A 2 -8.56 43.10 -42.09
C LYS A 2 -9.85 43.72 -42.68
N ASP A 3 -9.99 43.67 -43.99
CA ASP A 3 -11.05 44.27 -44.80
C ASP A 3 -12.35 43.44 -44.81
N VAL A 4 -12.34 42.22 -44.27
CA VAL A 4 -13.54 41.36 -44.16
C VAL A 4 -14.53 41.92 -43.12
N LYS A 5 -14.05 42.74 -42.19
CA LYS A 5 -14.88 43.39 -41.17
C LYS A 5 -15.79 44.49 -41.74
N GLU A 6 -15.40 45.08 -42.87
CA GLU A 6 -16.11 46.18 -43.52
C GLU A 6 -17.24 45.69 -44.44
N TYR A 7 -17.29 44.39 -44.77
CA TYR A 7 -18.36 43.83 -45.57
C TYR A 7 -19.62 43.57 -44.71
N HIS A 8 -20.77 44.07 -45.18
CA HIS A 8 -22.10 43.78 -44.64
C HIS A 8 -22.40 44.18 -43.18
N SER A 9 -21.87 45.30 -42.68
CA SER A 9 -22.21 45.81 -41.33
C SER A 9 -21.98 44.78 -40.20
N LEU A 10 -21.03 43.86 -40.38
CA LEU A 10 -20.70 42.81 -39.40
C LEU A 10 -20.14 43.40 -38.08
N GLU A 11 -19.83 44.69 -38.06
CA GLU A 11 -19.47 45.47 -36.87
C GLU A 11 -20.60 45.56 -35.83
N SER A 12 -21.86 45.35 -36.22
CA SER A 12 -23.01 45.47 -35.31
C SER A 12 -23.13 44.30 -34.31
N SER A 13 -22.42 43.19 -34.54
CA SER A 13 -22.44 42.01 -33.67
C SER A 13 -21.06 41.72 -33.08
N ALA A 14 -20.88 42.08 -31.81
CA ALA A 14 -19.61 41.93 -31.10
C ALA A 14 -19.07 40.48 -31.10
N GLY A 15 -19.95 39.49 -31.06
CA GLY A 15 -19.55 38.07 -31.10
C GLY A 15 -18.97 37.64 -32.45
N VAL A 16 -19.46 38.20 -33.56
CA VAL A 16 -18.94 37.90 -34.91
C VAL A 16 -17.58 38.58 -35.12
N VAL A 17 -17.41 39.80 -34.62
CA VAL A 17 -16.10 40.50 -34.65
C VAL A 17 -15.05 39.75 -33.83
N GLN A 18 -15.42 39.21 -32.66
CA GLN A 18 -14.51 38.39 -31.86
C GLN A 18 -14.12 37.10 -32.58
N ALA A 19 -15.08 36.37 -33.15
CA ALA A 19 -14.80 35.13 -33.89
C ALA A 19 -13.89 35.40 -35.12
N ILE A 20 -14.13 36.48 -35.86
CA ILE A 20 -13.25 36.88 -36.98
C ILE A 20 -11.84 37.21 -36.48
N ASN A 21 -11.70 37.89 -35.34
CA ASN A 21 -10.37 38.17 -34.77
C ASN A 21 -9.65 36.90 -34.35
N GLU A 22 -10.34 35.94 -33.73
CA GLU A 22 -9.79 34.64 -33.36
C GLU A 22 -9.33 33.86 -34.60
N VAL A 23 -10.13 33.85 -35.67
CA VAL A 23 -9.78 33.22 -36.95
C VAL A 23 -8.57 33.91 -37.60
N VAL A 24 -8.51 35.23 -37.61
CA VAL A 24 -7.36 35.97 -38.13
C VAL A 24 -6.10 35.69 -37.32
N ALA A 25 -6.20 35.64 -35.98
CA ALA A 25 -5.07 35.31 -35.11
C ALA A 25 -4.61 33.86 -35.31
N ALA A 26 -5.53 32.92 -35.49
CA ALA A 26 -5.24 31.53 -35.81
C ALA A 26 -4.54 31.41 -37.18
N LEU A 27 -5.05 32.11 -38.21
CA LEU A 27 -4.45 32.13 -39.55
C LEU A 27 -3.07 32.77 -39.56
N GLN A 28 -2.86 33.87 -38.82
CA GLN A 28 -1.52 34.46 -38.65
C GLN A 28 -0.56 33.50 -37.94
N SER A 29 -1.06 32.72 -36.99
CA SER A 29 -0.26 31.71 -36.31
C SER A 29 0.06 30.53 -37.25
N LEU A 30 -0.88 30.14 -38.11
CA LEU A 30 -0.68 29.10 -39.13
C LEU A 30 0.33 29.55 -40.19
N VAL A 31 0.28 30.80 -40.65
CA VAL A 31 1.27 31.35 -41.59
C VAL A 31 2.66 31.40 -40.95
N ARG A 32 2.76 31.74 -39.66
CA ARG A 32 4.03 31.69 -38.92
C ARG A 32 4.56 30.27 -38.81
N VAL A 33 3.72 29.29 -38.51
CA VAL A 33 4.11 27.86 -38.44
C VAL A 33 4.50 27.33 -39.82
N ALA A 34 3.79 27.71 -40.87
CA ALA A 34 4.10 27.32 -42.26
C ALA A 34 5.38 27.97 -42.79
N GLY A 35 5.79 29.12 -42.23
CA GLY A 35 7.02 29.81 -42.56
C GLY A 35 8.27 29.28 -41.84
N VAL A 36 8.12 28.32 -40.91
CA VAL A 36 9.26 27.72 -40.20
C VAL A 36 10.05 26.85 -41.17
N THR A 37 11.32 27.20 -41.35
CA THR A 37 12.27 26.45 -42.18
C THR A 37 12.94 25.31 -41.40
N GLU A 38 13.41 24.28 -42.11
CA GLU A 38 14.12 23.17 -41.47
C GLU A 38 15.40 23.63 -40.72
N ASP A 39 16.09 24.65 -41.23
CA ASP A 39 17.29 25.23 -40.61
C ASP A 39 16.98 25.89 -39.25
N GLU A 40 15.82 26.52 -39.10
CA GLU A 40 15.35 27.08 -37.84
C GLU A 40 15.02 25.96 -36.82
N LEU A 41 14.45 24.84 -37.28
CA LEU A 41 14.21 23.67 -36.43
C LEU A 41 15.52 23.03 -35.95
N VAL A 42 16.52 22.95 -36.81
CA VAL A 42 17.87 22.46 -36.45
C VAL A 42 18.51 23.38 -35.41
N THR A 43 18.44 24.69 -35.63
CA THR A 43 18.97 25.69 -34.69
C THR A 43 18.25 25.61 -33.34
N LEU A 44 16.93 25.46 -33.33
CA LEU A 44 16.14 25.27 -32.11
C LEU A 44 16.49 23.97 -31.40
N SER A 45 16.70 22.88 -32.13
CA SER A 45 17.12 21.59 -31.57
C SER A 45 18.47 21.71 -30.86
N LEU A 46 19.44 22.38 -31.48
CA LEU A 46 20.77 22.62 -30.91
C LEU A 46 20.73 23.49 -29.64
N ILE A 47 19.98 24.60 -29.66
CA ILE A 47 19.88 25.50 -28.50
C ILE A 47 19.09 24.85 -27.36
N SER A 48 18.09 24.03 -27.69
CA SER A 48 17.22 23.39 -26.71
C SER A 48 17.74 22.05 -26.22
N ASP A 49 18.96 21.62 -26.57
CA ASP A 49 19.52 20.37 -26.07
C ASP A 49 19.61 20.40 -24.54
N LEU A 50 18.92 19.44 -23.91
CA LEU A 50 18.81 19.31 -22.46
C LEU A 50 19.60 18.09 -21.95
N SER A 51 20.51 17.53 -22.77
CA SER A 51 21.33 16.37 -22.41
C SER A 51 22.11 16.55 -21.09
N TYR A 52 22.56 17.77 -20.80
CA TYR A 52 23.29 18.08 -19.54
C TYR A 52 22.41 18.01 -18.29
N ALA A 53 21.08 18.13 -18.43
CA ALA A 53 20.19 18.18 -17.28
C ALA A 53 20.13 16.85 -16.53
N TRP A 54 20.46 15.72 -17.17
CA TRP A 54 20.54 14.42 -16.48
C TRP A 54 21.41 14.42 -15.22
N VAL A 55 22.43 15.28 -15.16
CA VAL A 55 23.29 15.42 -13.98
C VAL A 55 22.69 16.36 -12.93
N LEU A 56 21.92 17.36 -13.34
CA LEU A 56 21.41 18.44 -12.48
C LEU A 56 19.98 18.20 -11.98
N VAL A 57 19.23 17.33 -12.64
CA VAL A 57 17.79 17.14 -12.44
C VAL A 57 17.44 16.67 -11.03
N ASP A 58 18.33 15.92 -10.38
CA ASP A 58 18.13 15.50 -9.00
C ASP A 58 18.10 16.71 -8.03
N ASP A 59 18.92 17.74 -8.24
CA ASP A 59 18.96 18.94 -7.41
C ASP A 59 17.68 19.79 -7.50
N TYR A 60 16.98 19.72 -8.64
CA TYR A 60 15.71 20.43 -8.85
C TYR A 60 14.49 19.64 -8.35
N THR A 61 14.65 18.35 -8.02
CA THR A 61 13.55 17.49 -7.52
C THR A 61 12.82 18.10 -6.32
N PRO A 62 13.50 18.61 -5.27
CA PRO A 62 12.81 19.21 -4.12
C PRO A 62 12.01 20.46 -4.49
N ILE A 63 12.49 21.25 -5.46
CA ILE A 63 11.82 22.45 -5.94
C ILE A 63 10.54 22.07 -6.69
N MET A 64 10.61 21.06 -7.56
CA MET A 64 9.45 20.53 -8.28
C MET A 64 8.41 19.96 -7.31
N GLN A 65 8.85 19.18 -6.32
CA GLN A 65 7.97 18.63 -5.29
C GLN A 65 7.32 19.71 -4.42
N ALA A 66 8.06 20.75 -4.04
CA ALA A 66 7.53 21.89 -3.29
C ALA A 66 6.49 22.69 -4.11
N ALA A 67 6.73 22.87 -5.41
CA ALA A 67 5.79 23.53 -6.31
C ALA A 67 4.47 22.75 -6.43
N VAL A 68 4.55 21.44 -6.63
CA VAL A 68 3.38 20.54 -6.68
C VAL A 68 2.59 20.56 -5.37
N LYS A 69 3.28 20.59 -4.23
CA LYS A 69 2.64 20.66 -2.92
C LYS A 69 1.88 21.97 -2.69
N LYS A 70 2.38 23.08 -3.27
CA LYS A 70 1.74 24.40 -3.16
C LYS A 70 0.53 24.52 -4.07
N ASP A 71 0.65 24.06 -5.32
CA ASP A 71 -0.42 24.12 -6.30
C ASP A 71 -0.37 22.89 -7.23
N PRO A 72 -1.37 21.99 -7.16
CA PRO A 72 -1.44 20.79 -7.97
C PRO A 72 -1.57 21.03 -9.48
N SER A 73 -1.95 22.24 -9.92
CA SER A 73 -2.02 22.57 -11.36
C SER A 73 -0.65 22.49 -12.05
N HIS A 74 0.44 22.60 -11.28
CA HIS A 74 1.80 22.48 -11.80
C HIS A 74 2.12 21.08 -12.31
N VAL A 75 1.41 20.04 -11.87
CA VAL A 75 1.62 18.66 -12.33
C VAL A 75 1.40 18.55 -13.84
N ALA A 76 0.37 19.20 -14.38
CA ALA A 76 0.13 19.25 -15.82
C ALA A 76 1.29 19.91 -16.59
N ARG A 77 1.96 20.90 -15.97
CA ARG A 77 3.13 21.57 -16.56
C ARG A 77 4.41 20.74 -16.45
N LEU A 78 4.55 19.93 -15.39
CA LEU A 78 5.68 19.00 -15.24
C LEU A 78 5.77 18.00 -16.40
N ARG A 79 4.63 17.69 -17.02
CA ARG A 79 4.58 16.91 -18.26
C ARG A 79 5.54 17.43 -19.33
N ALA A 80 5.56 18.74 -19.56
CA ALA A 80 6.45 19.36 -20.56
C ALA A 80 7.92 19.20 -20.18
N VAL A 81 8.24 19.26 -18.88
CA VAL A 81 9.60 19.03 -18.36
C VAL A 81 10.02 17.58 -18.61
N PHE A 82 9.16 16.60 -18.31
CA PHE A 82 9.46 15.19 -18.54
C PHE A 82 9.64 14.85 -20.02
N LEU A 83 8.80 15.41 -20.90
CA LEU A 83 8.97 15.28 -22.35
C LEU A 83 10.29 15.91 -22.82
N LYS A 84 10.67 17.06 -22.25
CA LYS A 84 11.93 17.69 -22.60
C LYS A 84 13.15 16.90 -22.10
N LEU A 85 13.08 16.29 -20.92
CA LEU A 85 14.10 15.37 -20.42
C LEU A 85 14.25 14.13 -21.32
N SER A 86 13.12 13.61 -21.81
CA SER A 86 13.12 12.50 -22.76
C SER A 86 13.86 12.87 -24.06
N SER A 87 13.69 14.10 -24.56
CA SER A 87 14.38 14.54 -25.79
C SER A 87 15.91 14.56 -25.67
N GLY A 88 16.45 14.66 -24.45
CA GLY A 88 17.90 14.57 -24.22
C GLY A 88 18.49 13.18 -24.53
N LEU A 89 17.65 12.14 -24.64
CA LEU A 89 18.09 10.78 -25.01
C LEU A 89 18.13 10.55 -26.52
N ASP A 90 17.48 11.41 -27.32
CA ASP A 90 17.32 11.17 -28.76
C ASP A 90 18.66 11.19 -29.49
N LEU A 91 19.54 12.16 -29.18
CA LEU A 91 20.83 12.30 -29.84
C LEU A 91 21.79 11.13 -29.52
N PRO A 92 21.98 10.70 -28.25
CA PRO A 92 22.72 9.48 -27.93
C PRO A 92 22.17 8.23 -28.64
N LEU A 93 20.85 8.03 -28.64
CA LEU A 93 20.22 6.86 -29.28
C LEU A 93 20.39 6.88 -30.79
N LEU A 94 20.30 8.05 -31.41
CA LEU A 94 20.52 8.22 -32.86
C LEU A 94 21.97 7.89 -33.24
N ARG A 95 22.96 8.27 -32.42
CA ARG A 95 24.37 7.90 -32.65
C ARG A 95 24.60 6.39 -32.56
N ILE A 96 23.96 5.71 -31.60
CA ILE A 96 24.05 4.25 -31.46
C ILE A 96 23.43 3.56 -32.68
N ASN A 97 22.29 4.08 -33.16
CA ASN A 97 21.64 3.57 -34.36
C ASN A 97 22.51 3.77 -35.62
N GLN A 98 23.16 4.93 -35.75
CA GLN A 98 24.12 5.20 -36.84
C GLN A 98 25.33 4.25 -36.80
N ALA A 99 25.79 3.88 -35.60
CA ALA A 99 26.85 2.89 -35.41
C ALA A 99 26.39 1.43 -35.66
N ARG A 100 25.09 1.21 -35.94
CA ARG A 100 24.46 -0.11 -36.14
C ARG A 100 24.76 -1.10 -35.00
N SER A 101 24.86 -0.60 -33.78
CA SER A 101 25.05 -1.47 -32.61
C SER A 101 23.77 -2.26 -32.30
N PRO A 102 23.87 -3.56 -31.95
CA PRO A 102 22.73 -4.34 -31.48
C PRO A 102 22.16 -3.85 -30.13
N ASP A 103 22.92 -3.03 -29.39
CA ASP A 103 22.56 -2.57 -28.03
C ASP A 103 21.55 -1.41 -27.99
N LEU A 104 21.09 -0.93 -29.15
CA LEU A 104 20.14 0.21 -29.21
C LEU A 104 18.89 -0.04 -28.36
N ILE A 105 18.34 -1.25 -28.41
CA ILE A 105 17.10 -1.61 -27.72
C ILE A 105 17.32 -1.68 -26.21
N SER A 106 18.42 -2.31 -25.77
CA SER A 106 18.74 -2.47 -24.35
C SER A 106 19.05 -1.12 -23.68
N VAL A 107 19.83 -0.27 -24.36
CA VAL A 107 20.18 1.07 -23.87
C VAL A 107 18.95 1.98 -23.81
N SER A 108 18.11 1.96 -24.86
CA SER A 108 16.85 2.72 -24.87
C SER A 108 15.89 2.30 -23.75
N ALA A 109 15.75 0.99 -23.52
CA ALA A 109 14.92 0.46 -22.45
C ALA A 109 15.43 0.86 -21.06
N TYR A 110 16.76 0.80 -20.84
CA TYR A 110 17.37 1.18 -19.57
C TYR A 110 17.14 2.67 -19.24
N TYR A 111 17.50 3.58 -20.15
CA TYR A 111 17.35 5.01 -19.90
C TYR A 111 15.88 5.47 -19.83
N SER A 112 15.00 4.83 -20.61
CA SER A 112 13.55 5.06 -20.48
C SER A 112 13.06 4.61 -19.10
N GLY A 113 13.55 3.46 -18.60
CA GLY A 113 13.25 2.97 -17.25
C GLY A 113 13.71 3.91 -16.14
N GLU A 114 14.94 4.44 -16.25
CA GLU A 114 15.47 5.44 -15.30
C GLU A 114 14.63 6.72 -15.32
N LEU A 115 14.20 7.20 -16.50
CA LEU A 115 13.33 8.38 -16.60
C LEU A 115 11.97 8.12 -15.94
N VAL A 116 11.38 6.95 -16.15
CA VAL A 116 10.11 6.56 -15.49
C VAL A 116 10.28 6.47 -13.98
N SER A 117 11.41 5.92 -13.49
CA SER A 117 11.76 5.89 -12.07
C SER A 117 11.85 7.31 -11.49
N TYR A 118 12.47 8.23 -12.23
CA TYR A 118 12.56 9.64 -11.86
C TYR A 118 11.17 10.32 -11.82
N VAL A 119 10.32 10.12 -12.83
CA VAL A 119 8.94 10.64 -12.84
C VAL A 119 8.17 10.13 -11.62
N ARG A 120 8.31 8.83 -11.29
CA ARG A 120 7.68 8.22 -10.12
C ARG A 120 8.19 8.85 -8.83
N LYS A 121 9.49 9.13 -8.71
CA LYS A 121 10.11 9.83 -7.56
C LYS A 121 9.56 11.25 -7.39
N VAL A 122 9.43 12.02 -8.47
CA VAL A 122 8.87 13.38 -8.42
C VAL A 122 7.40 13.36 -8.01
N LEU A 123 6.59 12.48 -8.60
CA LEU A 123 5.16 12.40 -8.33
C LEU A 123 4.80 11.73 -7.00
N GLN A 124 5.72 10.99 -6.37
CA GLN A 124 5.49 10.33 -5.06
C GLN A 124 5.07 11.30 -3.95
N ILE A 125 5.47 12.59 -4.04
CA ILE A 125 5.08 13.61 -3.07
C ILE A 125 3.56 13.81 -2.98
N ILE A 126 2.83 13.48 -4.05
CA ILE A 126 1.37 13.64 -4.12
C ILE A 126 0.68 12.61 -3.22
N PRO A 127 0.88 11.27 -3.40
CA PRO A 127 0.44 10.28 -2.43
C PRO A 127 0.87 10.60 -1.00
N GLU A 128 2.13 10.97 -0.75
CA GLU A 128 2.61 11.29 0.60
C GLU A 128 1.79 12.43 1.23
N THR A 129 1.54 13.49 0.46
CA THR A 129 0.73 14.63 0.91
C THR A 129 -0.73 14.22 1.12
N MET A 130 -1.30 13.39 0.24
CA MET A 130 -2.66 12.86 0.39
C MET A 130 -2.80 12.06 1.69
N PHE A 131 -1.88 11.16 2.00
CA PHE A 131 -1.91 10.39 3.25
C PHE A 131 -1.72 11.27 4.49
N GLY A 132 -0.91 12.33 4.39
CA GLY A 132 -0.83 13.35 5.45
C GLY A 132 -2.15 14.08 5.70
N LEU A 133 -2.97 14.30 4.66
CA LEU A 133 -4.33 14.83 4.79
C LEU A 133 -5.30 13.76 5.32
N LEU A 134 -5.20 12.52 4.84
CA LEU A 134 -6.01 11.40 5.31
C LEU A 134 -5.83 11.13 6.80
N ALA A 135 -4.60 11.21 7.31
CA ALA A 135 -4.35 11.07 8.74
C ALA A 135 -5.13 12.10 9.58
N LYS A 136 -5.30 13.33 9.06
CA LYS A 136 -6.13 14.37 9.70
C LYS A 136 -7.61 14.05 9.60
N ILE A 137 -8.06 13.52 8.46
CA ILE A 137 -9.46 13.07 8.26
C ILE A 137 -9.79 11.92 9.21
N ILE A 138 -8.91 10.91 9.33
CA ILE A 138 -9.05 9.79 10.26
C ILE A 138 -9.21 10.32 11.69
N LYS A 139 -8.32 11.21 12.12
CA LYS A 139 -8.39 11.80 13.47
C LYS A 139 -9.72 12.52 13.71
N LEU A 140 -10.22 13.26 12.73
CA LEU A 140 -11.52 13.94 12.81
C LEU A 140 -12.68 12.95 12.91
N GLN A 141 -12.69 11.92 12.06
CA GLN A 141 -13.74 10.90 12.03
C GLN A 141 -13.76 10.05 13.31
N THR A 142 -12.61 9.65 13.82
CA THR A 142 -12.53 8.71 14.95
C THR A 142 -12.66 9.39 16.32
N GLU A 143 -12.16 10.63 16.49
CA GLU A 143 -12.12 11.27 17.80
C GLU A 143 -13.18 12.36 18.00
N LYS A 144 -13.60 13.07 16.94
CA LYS A 144 -14.40 14.29 17.06
C LYS A 144 -15.81 14.18 16.51
N ILE A 145 -15.98 13.57 15.35
CA ILE A 145 -17.29 13.45 14.70
C ILE A 145 -18.06 12.32 15.38
N LYS A 146 -19.22 12.66 15.95
CA LYS A 146 -20.13 11.69 16.56
C LYS A 146 -21.08 11.17 15.49
N GLU A 147 -21.26 9.85 15.45
CA GLU A 147 -22.28 9.25 14.62
C GLU A 147 -23.68 9.70 15.05
N VAL A 148 -24.53 9.97 14.06
CA VAL A 148 -25.90 10.41 14.30
C VAL A 148 -26.74 9.20 14.71
N PRO A 149 -27.39 9.21 15.88
CA PRO A 149 -28.22 8.09 16.32
C PRO A 149 -29.46 7.94 15.43
N THR A 150 -30.00 6.73 15.38
CA THR A 150 -31.20 6.39 14.57
C THR A 150 -32.47 7.14 15.00
N ARG A 151 -32.51 7.67 16.23
CA ARG A 151 -33.55 8.57 16.73
C ARG A 151 -32.88 9.76 17.41
N LEU A 152 -33.26 10.97 16.99
CA LEU A 152 -32.68 12.21 17.49
C LEU A 152 -33.79 13.22 17.77
N ASP A 153 -33.77 13.79 18.98
CA ASP A 153 -34.65 14.89 19.35
C ASP A 153 -34.32 16.14 18.51
N LYS A 154 -35.33 16.88 18.07
CA LYS A 154 -35.16 18.07 17.22
C LYS A 154 -34.20 19.10 17.81
N ASP A 155 -34.22 19.26 19.14
CA ASP A 155 -33.38 20.23 19.85
C ASP A 155 -31.89 19.86 19.84
N LYS A 156 -31.57 18.56 19.76
CA LYS A 156 -30.18 18.05 19.70
C LYS A 156 -29.63 18.02 18.28
N MET A 157 -30.44 18.31 17.26
CA MET A 157 -30.01 18.27 15.85
C MET A 157 -28.84 19.20 15.58
N ARG A 158 -28.83 20.39 16.19
CA ARG A 158 -27.75 21.38 16.00
C ARG A 158 -26.42 20.92 16.61
N ASP A 159 -26.48 20.20 17.73
CA ASP A 159 -25.28 19.69 18.41
C ASP A 159 -24.65 18.51 17.63
N PHE A 160 -25.48 17.64 17.05
CA PHE A 160 -25.02 16.55 16.19
C PHE A 160 -24.64 16.99 14.77
N ALA A 161 -25.05 18.20 14.35
CA ALA A 161 -24.65 18.74 13.06
C ALA A 161 -23.13 18.98 12.98
N GLN A 162 -22.48 19.34 14.11
CA GLN A 162 -21.02 19.52 14.21
C GLN A 162 -20.43 20.27 12.99
N LEU A 163 -21.03 21.42 12.67
CA LEU A 163 -20.74 22.18 11.45
C LEU A 163 -19.25 22.55 11.30
N PRO A 164 -18.54 23.00 12.35
CA PRO A 164 -17.12 23.34 12.24
C PRO A 164 -16.25 22.13 11.84
N GLU A 165 -16.47 20.99 12.47
CA GLU A 165 -15.72 19.75 12.20
C GLU A 165 -16.02 19.22 10.81
N ARG A 166 -17.29 19.26 10.37
CA ARG A 166 -17.69 18.85 9.02
C ARG A 166 -17.16 19.80 7.94
N TYR A 167 -17.09 21.11 8.22
CA TYR A 167 -16.48 22.06 7.32
C TYR A 167 -14.98 21.78 7.15
N GLN A 168 -14.26 21.53 8.25
CA GLN A 168 -12.86 21.13 8.19
C GLN A 168 -12.65 19.83 7.40
N MET A 169 -13.55 18.85 7.58
CA MET A 169 -13.53 17.62 6.80
C MET A 169 -13.75 17.86 5.30
N ALA A 170 -14.70 18.73 4.93
CA ALA A 170 -14.93 19.12 3.53
C ALA A 170 -13.72 19.84 2.92
N GLU A 171 -13.07 20.74 3.66
CA GLU A 171 -11.85 21.42 3.22
C GLU A 171 -10.71 20.43 2.94
N LEU A 172 -10.48 19.48 3.85
CA LEU A 172 -9.46 18.45 3.66
C LEU A 172 -9.79 17.52 2.48
N SER A 173 -11.06 17.16 2.32
CA SER A 173 -11.54 16.32 1.21
C SER A 173 -11.35 17.01 -0.13
N HIS A 174 -11.70 18.31 -0.20
CA HIS A 174 -11.51 19.13 -1.39
C HIS A 174 -10.04 19.20 -1.78
N ARG A 175 -9.13 19.38 -0.82
CA ARG A 175 -7.68 19.37 -1.09
C ARG A 175 -7.18 18.04 -1.65
N VAL A 176 -7.70 16.91 -1.15
CA VAL A 176 -7.40 15.58 -1.69
C VAL A 176 -7.91 15.45 -3.13
N ALA A 177 -9.13 15.93 -3.40
CA ALA A 177 -9.70 15.93 -4.74
C ALA A 177 -8.88 16.76 -5.74
N VAL A 178 -8.47 17.99 -5.37
CA VAL A 178 -7.64 18.86 -6.23
C VAL A 178 -6.28 18.24 -6.53
N LEU A 179 -5.69 17.51 -5.56
CA LEU A 179 -4.44 16.77 -5.79
C LEU A 179 -4.62 15.63 -6.80
N ALA A 180 -5.69 14.84 -6.66
CA ALA A 180 -6.01 13.75 -7.58
C ALA A 180 -6.35 14.29 -8.98
N GLU A 181 -7.12 15.38 -9.06
CA GLU A 181 -7.46 16.06 -10.31
C GLU A 181 -6.22 16.58 -11.02
N GLY A 182 -5.27 17.20 -10.30
CA GLY A 182 -4.01 17.68 -10.88
C GLY A 182 -3.19 16.56 -11.55
N VAL A 183 -3.22 15.35 -11.01
CA VAL A 183 -2.60 14.17 -11.65
C VAL A 183 -3.44 13.66 -12.82
N ALA A 184 -4.76 13.66 -12.71
CA ALA A 184 -5.66 13.25 -13.78
C ALA A 184 -5.63 14.20 -15.00
N MET A 185 -5.34 15.49 -14.79
CA MET A 185 -5.14 16.47 -15.86
C MET A 185 -3.87 16.21 -16.68
N MET A 186 -2.90 15.48 -16.13
CA MET A 186 -1.76 15.03 -16.92
C MET A 186 -2.25 13.93 -17.88
N GLU A 187 -2.20 14.19 -19.19
CA GLU A 187 -2.51 13.16 -20.17
C GLU A 187 -1.34 12.19 -20.33
N THR A 188 -1.64 10.99 -20.83
CA THR A 188 -0.65 9.93 -21.05
C THR A 188 0.51 10.44 -21.91
N THR A 189 1.73 10.24 -21.41
CA THR A 189 2.94 10.70 -22.10
C THR A 189 3.81 9.53 -22.49
N LEU A 190 4.25 9.53 -23.74
CA LEU A 190 5.34 8.68 -24.17
C LEU A 190 6.65 9.29 -23.69
N VAL A 191 7.38 8.55 -22.85
CA VAL A 191 8.70 8.91 -22.37
C VAL A 191 9.68 7.87 -22.91
N GLY A 192 10.51 8.27 -23.87
CA GLY A 192 11.35 7.35 -24.65
C GLY A 192 10.48 6.30 -25.35
N VAL A 193 10.65 5.04 -24.95
CA VAL A 193 9.85 3.91 -25.46
C VAL A 193 8.71 3.47 -24.53
N ILE A 194 8.58 4.07 -23.35
CA ILE A 194 7.61 3.65 -22.32
C ILE A 194 6.47 4.67 -22.24
N GLN A 195 5.23 4.18 -22.36
CA GLN A 195 4.05 5.01 -22.13
C GLN A 195 3.76 5.12 -20.64
N VAL A 196 3.73 6.34 -20.15
CA VAL A 196 3.45 6.66 -18.76
C VAL A 196 1.99 7.08 -18.62
N ASP A 197 1.24 6.33 -17.81
CA ASP A 197 -0.14 6.65 -17.43
C ASP A 197 -0.18 7.26 -16.01
N PRO A 198 -0.52 8.55 -15.87
CA PRO A 198 -0.57 9.23 -14.58
C PRO A 198 -1.55 8.62 -13.59
N ARG A 199 -2.65 8.02 -14.05
CA ARG A 199 -3.63 7.35 -13.16
C ARG A 199 -3.02 6.12 -12.50
N ARG A 200 -2.30 5.31 -13.28
CA ARG A 200 -1.57 4.14 -12.75
C ARG A 200 -0.44 4.55 -11.82
N LEU A 201 0.29 5.63 -12.15
CA LEU A 201 1.32 6.15 -11.25
C LEU A 201 0.76 6.62 -9.91
N LEU A 202 -0.40 7.28 -9.92
CA LEU A 202 -1.09 7.66 -8.69
C LEU A 202 -1.52 6.43 -7.91
N GLU A 203 -2.10 5.43 -8.57
CA GLU A 203 -2.52 4.18 -7.93
C GLU A 203 -1.34 3.46 -7.27
N ASP A 204 -0.24 3.28 -7.99
CA ASP A 204 0.98 2.66 -7.46
C ASP A 204 1.54 3.46 -6.28
N GLY A 205 1.52 4.79 -6.37
CA GLY A 205 1.98 5.69 -5.32
C GLY A 205 1.12 5.58 -4.05
N VAL A 206 -0.20 5.53 -4.21
CA VAL A 206 -1.17 5.34 -3.11
C VAL A 206 -0.99 3.97 -2.47
N ARG A 207 -0.87 2.89 -3.27
CA ARG A 207 -0.60 1.54 -2.78
C ARG A 207 0.72 1.49 -1.99
N ARG A 208 1.77 2.15 -2.48
CA ARG A 208 3.07 2.20 -1.79
C ARG A 208 2.99 2.87 -0.42
N GLU A 209 2.37 4.04 -0.33
CA GLU A 209 2.19 4.73 0.96
C GLU A 209 1.31 3.90 1.91
N LEU A 210 0.25 3.26 1.39
CA LEU A 210 -0.61 2.38 2.17
C LEU A 210 0.19 1.23 2.80
N VAL A 211 0.97 0.53 1.99
CA VAL A 211 1.78 -0.62 2.41
C VAL A 211 2.79 -0.21 3.48
N GLN A 212 3.47 0.92 3.29
CA GLN A 212 4.44 1.41 4.27
C GLN A 212 3.79 1.75 5.61
N LEU A 213 2.67 2.47 5.59
CA LEU A 213 1.98 2.87 6.82
C LEU A 213 1.35 1.70 7.55
N VAL A 214 0.63 0.81 6.85
CA VAL A 214 0.00 -0.37 7.45
C VAL A 214 1.05 -1.30 8.04
N ALA A 215 2.13 -1.59 7.30
CA ALA A 215 3.20 -2.44 7.79
C ALA A 215 3.87 -1.82 9.04
N LYS A 216 4.06 -0.50 9.06
CA LYS A 216 4.59 0.22 10.23
C LYS A 216 3.64 0.12 11.44
N ILE A 217 2.34 0.36 11.25
CA ILE A 217 1.35 0.27 12.34
C ILE A 217 1.29 -1.13 12.92
N LEU A 218 1.32 -2.18 12.09
CA LEU A 218 1.33 -3.57 12.57
C LEU A 218 2.64 -3.89 13.31
N HIS A 219 3.78 -3.41 12.79
CA HIS A 219 5.07 -3.62 13.41
C HIS A 219 5.22 -2.89 14.75
N GLU A 220 4.78 -1.65 14.88
CA GLU A 220 4.90 -0.89 16.13
C GLU A 220 3.77 -1.26 17.12
N GLY A 221 2.56 -1.47 16.59
CA GLY A 221 1.35 -1.73 17.35
C GLY A 221 1.32 -3.11 18.02
N LEU A 222 1.84 -4.15 17.36
CA LEU A 222 1.87 -5.51 17.89
C LEU A 222 3.25 -5.84 18.50
N THR A 223 3.67 -4.99 19.44
CA THR A 223 4.84 -5.20 20.30
C THR A 223 4.37 -5.53 21.71
N PHE A 224 4.86 -6.64 22.25
CA PHE A 224 4.45 -7.14 23.57
C PHE A 224 5.66 -7.18 24.49
N SER A 225 5.54 -6.57 25.68
CA SER A 225 6.59 -6.61 26.68
C SER A 225 6.33 -7.69 27.72
N THR A 226 7.30 -8.56 27.93
CA THR A 226 7.25 -9.61 28.97
C THR A 226 7.44 -9.07 30.38
N LYS A 227 7.81 -7.78 30.54
CA LYS A 227 8.09 -7.15 31.85
C LYS A 227 6.84 -6.63 32.55
N VAL A 228 5.72 -6.47 31.84
CA VAL A 228 4.49 -5.92 32.40
C VAL A 228 3.69 -7.04 33.08
N LYS A 229 3.23 -6.80 34.31
CA LYS A 229 2.32 -7.70 35.01
C LYS A 229 0.92 -7.57 34.40
N GLY A 230 0.57 -8.47 33.48
CA GLY A 230 -0.75 -8.53 32.83
C GLY A 230 -0.65 -8.84 31.33
N SER A 231 -1.78 -9.19 30.70
CA SER A 231 -1.87 -9.33 29.25
C SER A 231 -2.08 -7.96 28.60
N GLU A 232 -1.12 -7.53 27.78
CA GLU A 232 -1.24 -6.29 27.00
C GLU A 232 -1.97 -6.53 25.65
N LEU A 233 -2.25 -7.82 25.35
CA LEU A 233 -2.78 -8.28 24.08
C LEU A 233 -4.05 -7.54 23.66
N TYR A 234 -5.08 -7.53 24.51
CA TYR A 234 -6.36 -6.90 24.19
C TYR A 234 -6.22 -5.41 23.91
N ARG A 235 -5.45 -4.69 24.75
CA ARG A 235 -5.24 -3.25 24.60
C ARG A 235 -4.56 -2.91 23.28
N ARG A 236 -3.51 -3.64 22.92
CA ARG A 236 -2.75 -3.41 21.68
C ARG A 236 -3.54 -3.78 20.45
N LEU A 237 -4.24 -4.91 20.47
CA LEU A 237 -5.15 -5.29 19.39
C LEU A 237 -6.25 -4.24 19.21
N SER A 238 -6.94 -3.83 20.28
CA SER A 238 -8.00 -2.82 20.18
C SER A 238 -7.48 -1.49 19.58
N MET A 239 -6.29 -1.05 19.98
CA MET A 239 -5.65 0.15 19.42
C MET A 239 -5.34 -0.01 17.92
N VAL A 240 -4.74 -1.14 17.51
CA VAL A 240 -4.44 -1.42 16.11
C VAL A 240 -5.71 -1.55 15.28
N GLY A 241 -6.72 -2.27 15.78
CA GLY A 241 -8.02 -2.43 15.13
C GLY A 241 -8.73 -1.11 14.93
N GLN A 242 -8.71 -0.19 15.91
CA GLN A 242 -9.26 1.15 15.76
C GLN A 242 -8.55 1.95 14.67
N GLN A 243 -7.21 1.89 14.63
CA GLN A 243 -6.43 2.56 13.59
C GLN A 243 -6.73 1.98 12.20
N MET A 244 -6.71 0.65 12.06
CA MET A 244 -7.01 -0.04 10.80
C MET A 244 -8.42 0.27 10.30
N ASN A 245 -9.41 0.27 11.19
CA ASN A 245 -10.78 0.62 10.83
C ASN A 245 -10.89 2.09 10.39
N GLY A 246 -10.21 3.01 11.08
CA GLY A 246 -10.14 4.42 10.68
C GLY A 246 -9.58 4.60 9.27
N PHE A 247 -8.49 3.88 8.93
CA PHE A 247 -7.96 3.88 7.57
C PHE A 247 -8.96 3.32 6.57
N ARG A 248 -9.55 2.15 6.83
CA ARG A 248 -10.55 1.53 5.94
C ARG A 248 -11.71 2.49 5.63
N THR A 249 -12.31 3.10 6.65
CA THR A 249 -13.44 4.03 6.49
C THR A 249 -13.02 5.32 5.77
N SER A 250 -11.83 5.84 6.05
CA SER A 250 -11.32 7.02 5.33
C SER A 250 -11.02 6.72 3.86
N PHE A 251 -10.53 5.52 3.53
CA PHE A 251 -10.32 5.07 2.16
C PHE A 251 -11.63 4.90 1.39
N GLU A 252 -12.64 4.33 2.05
CA GLU A 252 -14.00 4.26 1.51
C GLU A 252 -14.58 5.66 1.26
N TYR A 253 -14.36 6.59 2.18
CA TYR A 253 -14.85 7.96 2.06
C TYR A 253 -14.17 8.73 0.91
N ILE A 254 -12.87 8.54 0.66
CA ILE A 254 -12.17 9.30 -0.39
C ILE A 254 -12.26 8.69 -1.79
N GLN A 255 -12.74 7.44 -1.92
CA GLN A 255 -12.63 6.65 -3.14
C GLN A 255 -13.17 7.39 -4.37
N ASP A 256 -14.28 8.11 -4.20
CA ASP A 256 -14.94 8.85 -5.27
C ASP A 256 -14.14 10.10 -5.68
N TYR A 257 -13.50 10.77 -4.71
CA TYR A 257 -12.69 11.97 -5.00
C TYR A 257 -11.39 11.64 -5.74
N ILE A 258 -10.81 10.46 -5.48
CA ILE A 258 -9.59 10.01 -6.16
C ILE A 258 -9.86 9.21 -7.43
N SER A 259 -11.13 8.90 -7.72
CA SER A 259 -11.55 8.06 -8.85
C SER A 259 -10.84 6.69 -8.89
N MET A 260 -10.69 6.06 -7.73
CA MET A 260 -10.04 4.75 -7.58
C MET A 260 -10.83 3.87 -6.63
N TYR A 261 -10.77 2.55 -6.81
CA TYR A 261 -11.44 1.59 -5.93
C TYR A 261 -10.68 1.42 -4.59
N GLY A 262 -10.88 2.38 -3.67
CA GLY A 262 -10.17 2.43 -2.39
C GLY A 262 -10.32 1.16 -1.55
N LEU A 263 -11.55 0.62 -1.44
CA LEU A 263 -11.81 -0.60 -0.66
C LEU A 263 -11.12 -1.83 -1.26
N LYS A 264 -11.06 -1.93 -2.60
CA LYS A 264 -10.37 -3.02 -3.30
C LYS A 264 -8.87 -2.96 -3.00
N ILE A 265 -8.26 -1.78 -3.16
CA ILE A 265 -6.84 -1.56 -2.87
C ILE A 265 -6.52 -1.91 -1.40
N TRP A 266 -7.37 -1.49 -0.47
CA TRP A 266 -7.22 -1.83 0.95
C TRP A 266 -7.19 -3.35 1.18
N GLN A 267 -8.15 -4.09 0.61
CA GLN A 267 -8.23 -5.54 0.78
C GLN A 267 -7.04 -6.28 0.14
N GLU A 268 -6.66 -5.89 -1.08
CA GLU A 268 -5.52 -6.47 -1.80
C GLU A 268 -4.22 -6.26 -1.01
N GLU A 269 -3.90 -5.02 -0.64
CA GLU A 269 -2.64 -4.71 0.04
C GLU A 269 -2.60 -5.23 1.48
N MET A 270 -3.72 -5.20 2.22
CA MET A 270 -3.76 -5.78 3.57
C MET A 270 -3.49 -7.28 3.54
N SER A 271 -4.15 -8.00 2.63
CA SER A 271 -3.94 -9.44 2.45
C SER A 271 -2.49 -9.73 2.02
N ARG A 272 -1.94 -8.92 1.10
CA ARG A 272 -0.56 -9.06 0.62
C ARG A 272 0.47 -8.89 1.74
N ILE A 273 0.31 -7.85 2.57
CA ILE A 273 1.21 -7.56 3.71
C ILE A 273 1.18 -8.71 4.71
N ILE A 274 0.00 -9.20 5.09
CA ILE A 274 -0.13 -10.28 6.06
C ILE A 274 0.48 -11.56 5.53
N ASN A 275 0.09 -12.00 4.34
CA ASN A 275 0.54 -13.27 3.78
C ASN A 275 2.06 -13.28 3.58
N TYR A 276 2.66 -12.16 3.15
CA TYR A 276 4.10 -12.01 3.10
C TYR A 276 4.76 -12.21 4.46
N ASN A 277 4.27 -11.53 5.51
CA ASN A 277 4.84 -11.66 6.85
C ASN A 277 4.64 -13.07 7.42
N VAL A 278 3.48 -13.70 7.21
CA VAL A 278 3.24 -15.10 7.60
C VAL A 278 4.24 -16.04 6.93
N GLU A 279 4.50 -15.86 5.64
CA GLU A 279 5.48 -16.66 4.89
C GLU A 279 6.90 -16.49 5.45
N GLN A 280 7.30 -15.24 5.73
CA GLN A 280 8.61 -14.95 6.31
C GLN A 280 8.78 -15.51 7.74
N GLU A 281 7.72 -15.57 8.55
CA GLU A 281 7.77 -16.21 9.86
C GLU A 281 7.81 -17.75 9.73
N CYS A 282 7.02 -18.33 8.80
CA CYS A 282 7.02 -19.76 8.50
C CYS A 282 8.39 -20.27 8.02
N ASN A 283 9.18 -19.41 7.33
CA ASN A 283 10.54 -19.74 6.89
C ASN A 283 11.50 -20.12 8.04
N GLN A 284 11.17 -19.80 9.30
CA GLN A 284 11.92 -20.29 10.46
C GLN A 284 11.67 -21.79 10.74
N LEU A 285 10.48 -22.28 10.41
CA LEU A 285 10.00 -23.62 10.75
C LEU A 285 10.17 -24.62 9.59
N VAL A 286 10.30 -24.13 8.35
CA VAL A 286 10.38 -24.95 7.14
C VAL A 286 11.83 -25.12 6.66
N LYS A 287 12.17 -26.31 6.15
CA LYS A 287 13.51 -26.63 5.63
C LYS A 287 13.85 -25.88 4.33
N LYS A 288 12.89 -25.77 3.41
CA LYS A 288 13.01 -24.99 2.17
C LYS A 288 12.53 -23.58 2.45
N LYS A 289 13.46 -22.63 2.50
CA LYS A 289 13.16 -21.22 2.72
C LYS A 289 12.80 -20.56 1.39
N ILE A 290 11.79 -19.69 1.43
CA ILE A 290 11.39 -18.86 0.29
C ILE A 290 12.12 -17.53 0.40
N SER A 291 12.92 -17.20 -0.61
CA SER A 291 13.61 -15.91 -0.68
C SER A 291 12.65 -14.79 -1.13
N ASP A 292 13.03 -13.53 -0.92
CA ASP A 292 12.16 -12.39 -1.26
C ASP A 292 11.81 -12.31 -2.75
N HIS A 293 12.75 -12.69 -3.61
CA HIS A 293 12.56 -12.68 -5.06
C HIS A 293 11.65 -13.82 -5.54
N GLU A 294 11.52 -14.88 -4.73
CA GLU A 294 10.64 -16.02 -5.00
C GLU A 294 9.24 -15.83 -4.40
N SER A 295 9.07 -14.86 -3.49
CA SER A 295 7.79 -14.61 -2.82
C SER A 295 6.80 -13.97 -3.79
N ILE A 296 5.64 -14.61 -3.94
CA ILE A 296 4.54 -14.13 -4.80
C ILE A 296 3.99 -12.78 -4.31
N TYR A 297 4.15 -12.48 -3.02
CA TYR A 297 3.60 -11.27 -2.40
C TYR A 297 4.54 -10.06 -2.53
N GLN A 298 5.80 -10.27 -2.88
CA GLN A 298 6.76 -9.18 -3.03
C GLN A 298 6.70 -8.59 -4.43
N SER A 299 6.66 -7.26 -4.51
CA SER A 299 6.63 -6.53 -5.78
C SER A 299 7.84 -5.61 -5.89
N VAL A 300 8.43 -5.53 -7.09
CA VAL A 300 9.56 -4.63 -7.39
C VAL A 300 9.12 -3.17 -7.33
N ALA A 301 7.91 -2.86 -7.82
CA ALA A 301 7.37 -1.50 -7.82
C ALA A 301 6.87 -1.06 -6.43
N ILE A 302 6.32 -2.00 -5.66
CA ILE A 302 5.70 -1.74 -4.35
C ILE A 302 6.21 -2.76 -3.32
N PRO A 303 7.46 -2.61 -2.86
CA PRO A 303 8.05 -3.54 -1.91
C PRO A 303 7.40 -3.41 -0.54
N ILE A 304 7.15 -4.55 0.11
CA ILE A 304 6.73 -4.59 1.51
C ILE A 304 7.97 -4.33 2.38
N PRO A 305 7.95 -3.32 3.27
CA PRO A 305 9.11 -2.98 4.08
C PRO A 305 9.42 -4.08 5.09
N LYS A 306 10.71 -4.33 5.28
CA LYS A 306 11.21 -5.17 6.37
C LYS A 306 11.65 -4.29 7.52
N PHE A 307 11.21 -4.64 8.71
CA PHE A 307 11.64 -4.00 9.94
C PHE A 307 12.62 -4.90 10.68
N SER A 308 13.52 -4.31 11.46
CA SER A 308 14.40 -5.07 12.33
C SER A 308 13.58 -5.86 13.36
N PRO A 309 13.92 -7.13 13.65
CA PRO A 309 13.26 -7.91 14.69
C PRO A 309 13.30 -7.18 16.04
N ALA A 310 12.15 -7.06 16.70
CA ALA A 310 12.07 -6.45 18.03
C ALA A 310 12.41 -7.46 19.15
N ASP A 311 12.34 -8.75 18.85
CA ASP A 311 12.62 -9.86 19.74
C ASP A 311 13.49 -10.90 19.01
N PRO A 312 14.37 -11.62 19.73
CA PRO A 312 15.28 -12.58 19.11
C PRO A 312 14.59 -13.84 18.61
N GLN A 313 13.34 -14.08 19.04
CA GLN A 313 12.61 -15.27 18.66
C GLN A 313 11.80 -15.03 17.36
N SER A 314 11.19 -13.85 17.14
CA SER A 314 10.33 -13.61 15.98
C SER A 314 11.02 -12.82 14.88
N VAL A 315 10.64 -13.10 13.64
CA VAL A 315 11.03 -12.25 12.51
C VAL A 315 10.14 -11.02 12.47
N ASN A 316 8.83 -11.19 12.69
CA ASN A 316 7.84 -10.12 12.50
C ASN A 316 6.70 -10.13 13.53
N PHE A 317 5.75 -9.22 13.31
CA PHE A 317 4.64 -8.97 14.22
C PHE A 317 3.65 -10.14 14.38
N ILE A 318 3.47 -10.98 13.35
CA ILE A 318 2.57 -12.14 13.44
C ILE A 318 3.18 -13.16 14.40
N GLY A 319 4.49 -13.42 14.31
CA GLY A 319 5.14 -14.32 15.24
C GLY A 319 5.06 -13.82 16.68
N ARG A 320 5.27 -12.51 16.90
CA ARG A 320 5.10 -11.90 18.24
C ARG A 320 3.68 -12.09 18.77
N LEU A 321 2.67 -11.95 17.91
CA LEU A 321 1.28 -12.20 18.26
C LEU A 321 1.05 -13.66 18.66
N VAL A 322 1.48 -14.62 17.82
CA VAL A 322 1.32 -16.06 18.10
C VAL A 322 1.99 -16.42 19.42
N ARG A 323 3.20 -15.92 19.69
CA ARG A 323 3.89 -16.19 20.96
C ARG A 323 3.22 -15.56 22.15
N GLU A 324 2.69 -14.35 22.01
CA GLU A 324 1.91 -13.75 23.09
C GLU A 324 0.66 -14.56 23.38
N ILE A 325 -0.05 -15.05 22.35
CA ILE A 325 -1.20 -15.96 22.51
C ILE A 325 -0.76 -17.23 23.26
N LEU A 326 0.33 -17.89 22.82
CA LEU A 326 0.84 -19.09 23.47
C LEU A 326 1.28 -18.85 24.93
N ARG A 327 1.86 -17.68 25.22
CA ARG A 327 2.29 -17.29 26.56
C ARG A 327 1.11 -17.14 27.50
N ILE A 328 0.03 -16.51 27.04
CA ILE A 328 -1.17 -16.31 27.87
C ILE A 328 -2.01 -17.58 27.98
N THR A 329 -1.84 -18.57 27.09
CA THR A 329 -2.48 -19.89 27.18
C THR A 329 -1.54 -20.98 27.71
N ASP A 330 -0.51 -20.62 28.48
CA ASP A 330 0.42 -21.61 29.05
C ASP A 330 -0.36 -22.53 30.02
N PRO A 331 -0.36 -23.86 29.81
CA PRO A 331 -1.07 -24.81 30.67
C PRO A 331 -0.55 -24.84 32.11
N LYS A 332 0.64 -24.29 32.39
CA LYS A 332 1.16 -24.18 33.77
C LYS A 332 0.46 -23.09 34.58
N CYS A 333 -0.05 -22.07 33.90
CA CYS A 333 -0.64 -20.88 34.53
C CYS A 333 -2.13 -20.76 34.24
N THR A 334 -2.65 -21.39 33.19
CA THR A 334 -4.02 -21.20 32.73
C THR A 334 -4.77 -22.52 32.52
N VAL A 335 -6.10 -22.46 32.61
CA VAL A 335 -7.01 -23.59 32.45
C VAL A 335 -8.02 -23.26 31.36
N TYR A 336 -8.22 -24.19 30.42
CA TYR A 336 -9.26 -24.08 29.41
C TYR A 336 -10.57 -24.68 29.90
N VAL A 337 -11.65 -23.90 29.87
CA VAL A 337 -13.00 -24.35 30.22
C VAL A 337 -13.81 -24.56 28.95
N ALA A 338 -14.01 -25.81 28.56
CA ALA A 338 -14.63 -26.19 27.29
C ALA A 338 -16.09 -25.69 27.15
N GLN A 339 -16.86 -25.68 28.24
CA GLN A 339 -18.26 -25.23 28.25
C GLN A 339 -18.39 -23.74 27.93
N LEU A 340 -17.41 -22.94 28.35
CA LEU A 340 -17.37 -21.49 28.15
C LEU A 340 -16.48 -21.09 26.97
N ARG A 341 -15.77 -22.05 26.34
CA ARG A 341 -14.82 -21.83 25.23
C ARG A 341 -13.80 -20.73 25.54
N THR A 342 -13.34 -20.67 26.78
CA THR A 342 -12.58 -19.55 27.33
C THR A 342 -11.44 -20.05 28.21
N TRP A 343 -10.30 -19.35 28.15
CA TRP A 343 -9.14 -19.59 29.00
C TRP A 343 -9.19 -18.69 30.24
N TYR A 344 -8.92 -19.27 31.39
CA TYR A 344 -8.87 -18.59 32.68
C TYR A 344 -7.48 -18.71 33.30
N ASP A 345 -7.04 -17.65 33.98
CA ASP A 345 -5.84 -17.71 34.80
C ASP A 345 -6.10 -18.52 36.07
N SER A 346 -5.19 -19.45 36.39
CA SER A 346 -5.35 -20.40 37.50
C SER A 346 -5.25 -19.71 38.86
N LYS A 347 -4.55 -18.57 38.95
CA LYS A 347 -4.34 -17.82 40.20
C LYS A 347 -5.41 -16.74 40.43
N SER A 348 -5.68 -15.94 39.41
CA SER A 348 -6.58 -14.79 39.52
C SER A 348 -8.01 -15.10 39.11
N HIS A 349 -8.27 -16.27 38.51
CA HIS A 349 -9.57 -16.67 37.95
C HIS A 349 -10.14 -15.66 36.93
N THR A 350 -9.30 -14.77 36.40
CA THR A 350 -9.73 -13.81 35.38
C THR A 350 -9.73 -14.46 34.00
N GLU A 351 -10.64 -14.01 33.15
CA GLU A 351 -10.67 -14.35 31.73
C GLU A 351 -9.41 -13.83 31.03
N VAL A 352 -8.72 -14.70 30.29
CA VAL A 352 -7.47 -14.40 29.59
C VAL A 352 -7.66 -14.38 28.08
N LEU A 353 -8.40 -15.36 27.54
CA LEU A 353 -8.65 -15.50 26.11
C LEU A 353 -10.06 -16.04 25.88
N SER A 354 -10.88 -15.28 25.16
CA SER A 354 -12.23 -15.68 24.74
C SER A 354 -12.50 -15.35 23.28
N SER A 355 -13.69 -15.73 22.82
CA SER A 355 -14.18 -15.37 21.49
C SER A 355 -14.17 -13.87 21.22
N SER A 356 -14.31 -13.02 22.26
CA SER A 356 -14.27 -11.56 22.11
C SER A 356 -12.88 -11.05 21.73
N VAL A 357 -11.84 -11.65 22.32
CA VAL A 357 -10.44 -11.34 22.01
C VAL A 357 -10.12 -11.79 20.58
N MET A 358 -10.61 -12.96 20.15
CA MET A 358 -10.46 -13.41 18.76
C MET A 358 -11.18 -12.51 17.75
N GLY A 359 -12.37 -12.01 18.07
CA GLY A 359 -13.03 -10.98 17.25
C GLY A 359 -12.23 -9.68 17.19
N THR A 360 -11.52 -9.34 18.26
CA THR A 360 -10.60 -8.19 18.26
C THR A 360 -9.36 -8.45 17.39
N VAL A 361 -8.82 -9.67 17.40
CA VAL A 361 -7.75 -10.08 16.46
C VAL A 361 -8.21 -9.96 15.02
N GLU A 362 -9.42 -10.44 14.70
CA GLU A 362 -10.02 -10.32 13.37
C GLU A 362 -10.13 -8.86 12.93
N SER A 363 -10.64 -7.98 13.80
CA SER A 363 -10.76 -6.55 13.51
C SER A 363 -9.41 -5.85 13.29
N SER A 364 -8.34 -6.41 13.86
CA SER A 364 -6.99 -5.80 13.83
C SER A 364 -6.16 -6.26 12.64
N ILE A 365 -6.25 -7.55 12.26
CA ILE A 365 -5.36 -8.17 11.26
C ILE A 365 -6.18 -8.80 10.13
N SER A 366 -7.49 -8.54 10.06
CA SER A 366 -8.42 -9.12 9.08
C SER A 366 -8.48 -10.66 9.11
N THR A 367 -9.32 -11.22 8.24
CA THR A 367 -9.45 -12.66 8.04
C THR A 367 -8.15 -13.32 7.58
N ALA A 368 -7.35 -12.63 6.75
CA ALA A 368 -6.04 -13.11 6.32
C ALA A 368 -5.05 -13.25 7.50
N GLY A 369 -5.20 -12.42 8.54
CA GLY A 369 -4.41 -12.52 9.76
C GLY A 369 -4.72 -13.79 10.54
N LEU A 370 -6.01 -14.11 10.69
CA LEU A 370 -6.45 -15.32 11.38
C LEU A 370 -5.99 -16.59 10.67
N THR A 371 -6.13 -16.65 9.34
CA THR A 371 -5.61 -17.78 8.55
C THR A 371 -4.09 -17.89 8.65
N GLY A 372 -3.40 -16.76 8.71
CA GLY A 372 -1.96 -16.71 8.95
C GLY A 372 -1.53 -17.25 10.31
N VAL A 373 -2.25 -16.88 11.36
CA VAL A 373 -2.05 -17.39 12.73
C VAL A 373 -2.30 -18.89 12.80
N ASP A 374 -3.40 -19.37 12.22
CA ASP A 374 -3.74 -20.80 12.15
C ASP A 374 -2.64 -21.60 11.43
N LYS A 375 -2.18 -21.12 10.26
CA LYS A 375 -1.08 -21.74 9.51
C LYS A 375 0.21 -21.83 10.32
N LEU A 376 0.58 -20.78 11.06
CA LEU A 376 1.76 -20.80 11.93
C LEU A 376 1.61 -21.77 13.09
N LEU A 377 0.44 -21.79 13.75
CA LEU A 377 0.16 -22.75 14.82
C LEU A 377 0.23 -24.20 14.30
N ALA A 378 -0.29 -24.47 13.10
CA ALA A 378 -0.19 -25.78 12.47
C ALA A 378 1.27 -26.20 12.25
N PHE A 379 2.14 -25.30 11.77
CA PHE A 379 3.57 -25.60 11.63
C PHE A 379 4.27 -25.81 12.98
N LEU A 380 3.91 -25.05 14.01
CA LEU A 380 4.43 -25.26 15.36
C LEU A 380 4.02 -26.64 15.89
N ILE A 381 2.76 -27.04 15.75
CA ILE A 381 2.27 -28.37 16.13
C ILE A 381 3.06 -29.46 15.42
N VAL A 382 3.27 -29.35 14.10
CA VAL A 382 4.08 -30.31 13.35
C VAL A 382 5.52 -30.39 13.88
N THR A 383 6.11 -29.25 14.23
CA THR A 383 7.48 -29.18 14.75
C THR A 383 7.59 -29.85 16.12
N GLU A 384 6.64 -29.59 17.02
CA GLU A 384 6.57 -30.21 18.35
C GLU A 384 6.28 -31.72 18.26
N LEU A 385 5.38 -32.15 17.38
CA LEU A 385 5.13 -33.58 17.14
C LEU A 385 6.38 -34.29 16.62
N GLN A 386 7.13 -33.66 15.71
CA GLN A 386 8.42 -34.21 15.24
C GLN A 386 9.49 -34.24 16.34
N ALA A 387 9.48 -33.28 17.26
CA ALA A 387 10.36 -33.30 18.43
C ALA A 387 9.98 -34.45 19.39
N LEU A 388 8.70 -34.61 19.69
CA LEU A 388 8.15 -35.68 20.51
C LEU A 388 8.48 -37.05 19.93
N VAL A 389 8.25 -37.27 18.63
CA VAL A 389 8.62 -38.53 17.95
C VAL A 389 10.11 -38.81 18.10
N ARG A 390 10.98 -37.82 17.92
CA ARG A 390 12.44 -37.97 18.09
C ARG A 390 12.83 -38.25 19.55
N GLU A 391 12.10 -37.76 20.53
CA GLU A 391 12.31 -38.08 21.94
C GLU A 391 11.86 -39.50 22.27
N VAL A 392 10.68 -39.89 21.79
CA VAL A 392 10.17 -41.26 21.94
C VAL A 392 11.11 -42.26 21.26
N GLU A 393 11.62 -41.99 20.06
CA GLU A 393 12.60 -42.84 19.39
C GLU A 393 13.93 -42.94 20.17
N ARG A 394 14.39 -41.83 20.79
CA ARG A 394 15.59 -41.83 21.64
C ARG A 394 15.38 -42.62 22.92
N ALA A 395 14.22 -42.47 23.56
CA ALA A 395 13.85 -43.22 24.76
C ALA A 395 13.69 -44.71 24.45
N TRP A 396 13.07 -45.05 23.32
CA TRP A 396 12.92 -46.41 22.81
C TRP A 396 14.25 -47.13 22.58
N LYS A 397 15.28 -46.41 22.14
CA LYS A 397 16.63 -46.96 21.94
C LYS A 397 17.40 -47.18 23.26
N LYS A 398 17.02 -46.49 24.35
CA LYS A 398 17.74 -46.52 25.63
C LYS A 398 17.11 -47.45 26.67
N ASP A 399 15.77 -47.51 26.76
CA ASP A 399 15.06 -48.29 27.79
C ASP A 399 14.28 -49.48 27.22
N ALA A 400 14.68 -50.69 27.60
CA ALA A 400 13.99 -51.93 27.23
C ALA A 400 12.60 -52.07 27.88
N THR A 401 12.36 -51.40 29.01
CA THR A 401 11.08 -51.39 29.74
C THR A 401 10.01 -50.55 29.04
N LEU A 402 10.38 -49.40 28.49
CA LEU A 402 9.53 -48.57 27.63
C LEU A 402 9.09 -49.32 26.36
N LYS A 403 9.97 -50.19 25.85
CA LYS A 403 9.71 -51.05 24.70
C LYS A 403 8.62 -52.08 24.98
N GLU A 404 8.56 -52.62 26.20
CA GLU A 404 7.48 -53.51 26.62
C GLU A 404 6.19 -52.74 26.89
N ALA A 405 6.24 -51.63 27.65
CA ALA A 405 5.06 -50.83 27.99
C ALA A 405 4.31 -50.29 26.75
N LEU A 406 5.04 -49.80 25.74
CA LEU A 406 4.45 -49.34 24.47
C LEU A 406 3.91 -50.50 23.62
N LYS A 407 4.54 -51.69 23.66
CA LYS A 407 3.98 -52.91 23.06
C LYS A 407 2.69 -53.34 23.74
N THR A 408 2.54 -53.09 25.05
CA THR A 408 1.29 -53.35 25.79
C THR A 408 0.22 -52.29 25.53
N MET A 409 0.63 -51.03 25.26
CA MET A 409 -0.29 -49.93 24.89
C MET A 409 -0.73 -49.96 23.41
N MET A 410 0.08 -50.48 22.49
CA MET A 410 -0.27 -50.57 21.05
C MET A 410 -1.63 -51.26 20.79
N PRO A 411 -1.97 -52.39 21.43
CA PRO A 411 -3.29 -53.01 21.33
C PRO A 411 -4.42 -52.15 21.93
N GLN A 412 -4.11 -51.33 22.94
CA GLN A 412 -5.09 -50.45 23.61
C GLN A 412 -5.36 -49.15 22.83
N LEU A 413 -4.44 -48.76 21.95
CA LEU A 413 -4.56 -47.61 21.03
C LEU A 413 -5.32 -47.95 19.73
N GLY A 414 -6.16 -48.99 19.76
CA GLY A 414 -6.93 -49.46 18.60
C GLY A 414 -7.77 -48.37 17.93
N GLN A 415 -7.47 -48.14 16.64
CA GLN A 415 -8.25 -47.48 15.58
C GLN A 415 -9.26 -46.39 15.97
N ASN A 416 -8.79 -45.13 16.05
CA ASN A 416 -9.59 -43.98 15.57
C ASN A 416 -9.51 -43.88 14.03
N SER A 417 -9.79 -44.99 13.34
CA SER A 417 -9.69 -45.14 11.89
C SER A 417 -10.73 -44.38 11.04
N PRO A 418 -11.85 -43.80 11.54
CA PRO A 418 -12.72 -43.07 10.62
C PRO A 418 -12.28 -41.62 10.38
N ILE A 419 -11.34 -41.03 11.14
CA ILE A 419 -11.01 -39.60 11.02
C ILE A 419 -9.86 -39.33 10.03
N VAL A 420 -9.01 -40.32 9.73
CA VAL A 420 -7.86 -40.15 8.82
C VAL A 420 -8.16 -40.65 7.39
N GLY A 421 -9.33 -41.28 7.18
CA GLY A 421 -9.73 -41.87 5.90
C GLY A 421 -10.22 -40.88 4.82
N GLU A 422 -10.62 -39.66 5.19
CA GLU A 422 -11.26 -38.72 4.24
C GLU A 422 -10.35 -37.62 3.67
N LEU A 423 -9.09 -37.50 4.11
CA LEU A 423 -8.17 -36.45 3.63
C LEU A 423 -7.30 -36.85 2.41
N LYS A 424 -7.66 -37.92 1.68
CA LYS A 424 -6.97 -38.34 0.45
C LYS A 424 -7.73 -38.08 -0.86
N ALA A 425 -8.81 -37.32 -0.83
CA ALA A 425 -9.49 -36.92 -2.05
C ALA A 425 -10.23 -35.57 -1.93
N VAL A 426 -9.48 -34.46 -1.92
CA VAL A 426 -9.79 -33.20 -2.66
C VAL A 426 -8.46 -32.48 -2.91
#